data_AF-A0A7C4TGP5-F1
#
_entry.id   AF-A0A7C4TGP5-F1
#
_cell.length_a   1.000
_cell.length_b   1.000
_cell.length_c   1.000
_cell.angle_alpha   90.00
_cell.angle_beta   90.00
_cell.angle_gamma   90.00
#
_symmetry.space_group_name_H-M   'P 1'
#
loop_
_entity.id
_entity.type
_entity.pdbx_description
1 polymer ?
#
loop_
_entity_poly.entity_id
_entity_poly.type
_entity_poly.pdbx_seq_one_letter_code
_entity_poly.pdbx_strand_id
1 'polypeptide(L)'
;MATARVVAVAPDSPAASAGLLAGDELVSVNGEAVRDVIRYQLQADEPVVELEVRRGGLERSVVVEKAPGAPLGLELASAVFDQVRTCDNHCPFCFIFQLPKGMRPSLSLQDDDYRLSFLYGNFTTLTRFTEADLERVVTE
;
A
#
# COMPACT_ATOMS: atom_id res chain seq x y z
N MET A 1 -8.47 10.52 -2.84
CA MET A 1 -8.70 9.51 -1.80
C MET A 1 -7.69 8.40 -2.00
N ALA A 2 -7.09 7.89 -0.92
CA ALA A 2 -6.20 6.74 -1.04
C ALA A 2 -7.02 5.52 -1.47
N THR A 3 -6.58 4.78 -2.48
CA THR A 3 -7.34 3.63 -3.00
C THR A 3 -6.40 2.45 -3.23
N ALA A 4 -6.68 1.34 -2.54
CA ALA A 4 -6.01 0.06 -2.76
C ALA A 4 -6.59 -0.62 -4.00
N ARG A 5 -6.04 -0.32 -5.18
CA ARG A 5 -6.50 -0.92 -6.43
C ARG A 5 -5.87 -2.29 -6.65
N VAL A 6 -6.70 -3.30 -6.86
CA VAL A 6 -6.26 -4.64 -7.27
C VAL A 6 -5.81 -4.59 -8.73
N VAL A 7 -4.58 -4.99 -9.02
CA VAL A 7 -4.02 -5.04 -10.39
C VAL A 7 -4.01 -6.44 -10.95
N ALA A 8 -3.89 -7.45 -10.09
CA ALA A 8 -3.98 -8.85 -10.47
C ALA A 8 -4.57 -9.67 -9.34
N VAL A 9 -5.20 -10.78 -9.73
CA VAL A 9 -5.66 -11.83 -8.81
C VAL A 9 -4.99 -13.12 -9.28
N ALA A 10 -4.25 -13.76 -8.39
CA ALA A 10 -3.55 -15.00 -8.70
C ALA A 10 -4.56 -16.10 -9.08
N PRO A 11 -4.31 -16.87 -10.15
CA PRO A 11 -5.18 -17.99 -10.51
C PRO A 11 -5.22 -19.02 -9.36
N ASP A 12 -6.37 -19.68 -9.22
CA ASP A 12 -6.61 -20.71 -8.19
C ASP A 12 -6.35 -20.25 -6.74
N SER A 13 -6.34 -18.93 -6.50
CA SER A 13 -6.18 -18.36 -5.16
C SER A 13 -7.49 -18.29 -4.38
N PRO A 14 -7.43 -18.12 -3.05
CA PRO A 14 -8.62 -17.85 -2.25
C PRO A 14 -9.40 -16.63 -2.75
N ALA A 15 -8.70 -15.55 -3.12
CA ALA A 15 -9.30 -14.36 -3.72
C ALA A 15 -10.04 -14.64 -5.03
N ALA A 16 -9.44 -15.42 -5.94
CA ALA A 16 -10.06 -15.79 -7.20
C ALA A 16 -11.33 -16.63 -6.97
N SER A 17 -11.26 -17.59 -6.04
CA SER A 17 -12.37 -18.45 -5.67
C SER A 17 -13.53 -17.66 -5.05
N ALA A 18 -13.23 -16.58 -4.33
CA ALA A 18 -14.20 -15.65 -3.76
C ALA A 18 -14.75 -14.61 -4.77
N GLY A 19 -14.29 -14.64 -6.03
CA GLY A 19 -14.82 -13.80 -7.11
C GLY A 19 -14.26 -12.37 -7.16
N LEU A 20 -13.11 -12.13 -6.53
CA LEU A 20 -12.35 -10.88 -6.68
C LEU A 20 -11.73 -10.79 -8.06
N LEU A 21 -11.62 -9.57 -8.58
CA LEU A 21 -11.14 -9.31 -9.93
C LEU A 21 -10.13 -8.17 -9.95
N ALA A 22 -9.25 -8.19 -10.95
CA ALA A 22 -8.43 -7.02 -11.27
C ALA A 22 -9.32 -5.81 -11.58
N GLY A 23 -8.95 -4.66 -11.04
CA GLY A 23 -9.71 -3.42 -11.12
C GLY A 23 -10.64 -3.17 -9.93
N ASP A 24 -10.83 -4.14 -9.03
CA ASP A 24 -11.51 -3.91 -7.76
C ASP A 24 -10.74 -2.87 -6.92
N GLU A 25 -11.47 -1.97 -6.28
CA GLU A 25 -10.93 -1.06 -5.28
C GLU A 25 -11.22 -1.63 -3.89
N LEU A 26 -10.18 -2.01 -3.16
CA LEU A 26 -10.31 -2.48 -1.79
C LEU A 26 -10.58 -1.29 -0.87
N VAL A 27 -11.72 -1.32 -0.18
CA VAL A 27 -12.23 -0.27 0.72
C VAL A 27 -11.82 -0.56 2.15
N SER A 28 -12.08 -1.78 2.62
CA SER A 28 -11.72 -2.24 3.96
C SER A 28 -11.37 -3.73 3.97
N VAL A 29 -10.60 -4.13 4.98
CA VAL A 29 -10.26 -5.53 5.31
C VAL A 29 -10.55 -5.72 6.79
N ASN A 30 -11.35 -6.72 7.15
CA ASN A 30 -11.80 -7.02 8.51
C ASN A 30 -12.40 -5.79 9.22
N GLY A 31 -13.18 -4.99 8.49
CA GLY A 31 -13.79 -3.76 8.98
C GLY A 31 -12.84 -2.58 9.15
N GLU A 32 -11.55 -2.73 8.85
CA GLU A 32 -10.57 -1.65 8.91
C GLU A 32 -10.29 -1.07 7.52
N ALA A 33 -10.31 0.27 7.42
CA ALA A 33 -9.90 0.96 6.21
C ALA A 33 -8.42 0.71 5.91
N VAL A 34 -8.12 0.28 4.69
CA VAL A 34 -6.76 -0.08 4.31
C VAL A 34 -6.02 1.16 3.83
N ARG A 35 -5.01 1.60 4.59
CA ARG A 35 -4.23 2.82 4.31
C ARG A 35 -2.95 2.57 3.50
N ASP A 36 -2.38 1.39 3.64
CA ASP A 36 -1.18 0.95 2.95
C ASP A 36 -1.09 -0.58 2.91
N VAL A 37 -0.08 -1.10 2.21
CA VAL A 37 0.14 -2.54 2.06
C VAL A 37 0.53 -3.23 3.37
N ILE A 38 1.06 -2.50 4.37
CA ILE A 38 1.45 -3.08 5.65
C ILE A 38 0.19 -3.52 6.41
N ARG A 39 -0.79 -2.62 6.53
CA ARG A 39 -2.09 -2.95 7.15
C ARG A 39 -2.84 -4.02 6.35
N TYR A 40 -2.79 -3.95 5.02
CA TYR A 40 -3.35 -5.00 4.18
C TYR A 40 -2.74 -6.37 4.52
N GLN A 41 -1.42 -6.49 4.55
CA GLN A 41 -0.74 -7.76 4.79
C GLN A 41 -1.04 -8.33 6.18
N LEU A 42 -1.08 -7.47 7.21
CA LEU A 42 -1.43 -7.89 8.57
C LEU A 42 -2.85 -8.45 8.63
N GLN A 43 -3.83 -7.73 8.08
CA GLN A 43 -5.24 -8.15 8.13
C GLN A 43 -5.51 -9.36 7.21
N ALA A 44 -4.84 -9.42 6.07
CA ALA A 44 -4.99 -10.53 5.12
C ALA A 44 -4.31 -11.83 5.59
N ASP A 45 -3.55 -11.84 6.69
CA ASP A 45 -2.93 -13.05 7.22
C ASP A 45 -3.95 -13.97 7.94
N GLU A 46 -5.07 -13.41 8.39
CA GLU A 46 -6.14 -14.17 9.06
C GLU A 46 -6.72 -15.30 8.19
N PRO A 47 -7.20 -16.41 8.80
CA PRO A 47 -7.78 -17.53 8.06
C PRO A 47 -9.14 -17.20 7.44
N VAL A 48 -9.86 -16.23 7.99
CA VAL A 48 -11.11 -15.70 7.46
C VAL A 48 -10.92 -14.20 7.28
N VAL A 49 -11.05 -13.73 6.05
CA VAL A 49 -10.82 -12.32 5.70
C VAL A 49 -12.09 -11.73 5.12
N GLU A 50 -12.63 -10.71 5.78
CA GLU A 50 -13.79 -9.96 5.30
C GLU A 50 -13.31 -8.76 4.49
N LEU A 51 -13.73 -8.65 3.24
CA LEU A 51 -13.30 -7.60 2.32
C LEU A 51 -14.51 -6.78 1.90
N GLU A 52 -14.38 -5.46 1.94
CA GLU A 52 -15.28 -4.57 1.22
C GLU A 52 -14.56 -4.06 -0.02
N VAL A 53 -15.13 -4.32 -1.19
CA VAL A 53 -14.58 -3.88 -2.48
C VAL A 53 -15.59 -3.04 -3.25
N ARG A 54 -15.09 -2.05 -3.98
CA ARG A 54 -15.87 -1.24 -4.90
C ARG A 54 -15.55 -1.65 -6.34
N ARG A 55 -16.58 -2.06 -7.07
CA ARG A 55 -16.51 -2.49 -8.48
C ARG A 55 -17.57 -1.76 -9.29
N GLY A 56 -17.15 -0.93 -10.24
CA GLY A 56 -18.08 -0.15 -11.07
C GLY A 56 -18.95 0.83 -10.28
N GLY A 57 -18.41 1.39 -9.19
CA GLY A 57 -19.12 2.31 -8.29
C GLY A 57 -20.04 1.63 -7.27
N LEU A 58 -20.18 0.30 -7.30
CA LEU A 58 -20.98 -0.47 -6.34
C LEU A 58 -20.06 -1.15 -5.32
N GLU A 59 -20.40 -1.03 -4.04
CA GLU A 59 -19.71 -1.72 -2.95
C GLU A 59 -20.24 -3.15 -2.79
N ARG A 60 -19.33 -4.06 -2.46
CA ARG A 60 -19.58 -5.50 -2.33
C ARG A 60 -18.79 -6.02 -1.14
N SER A 61 -19.46 -6.78 -0.29
CA SER A 61 -18.81 -7.54 0.79
C SER A 61 -18.45 -8.93 0.27
N VAL A 62 -17.21 -9.35 0.48
CA VAL A 62 -16.66 -10.64 0.06
C VAL A 62 -15.96 -11.25 1.26
N VAL A 63 -16.33 -12.47 1.64
CA VAL A 63 -15.64 -13.23 2.68
C VAL A 63 -14.75 -14.26 2.02
N VAL A 64 -13.49 -14.32 2.42
CA VAL A 64 -12.50 -15.25 1.89
C VAL A 64 -12.00 -16.14 3.01
N GLU A 65 -12.20 -17.45 2.87
CA GLU A 65 -11.64 -18.45 3.76
C GLU A 65 -10.37 -19.06 3.15
N LYS A 66 -9.34 -19.20 3.97
CA LYS A 66 -8.05 -19.76 3.56
C LYS A 66 -7.36 -20.48 4.72
N ALA A 67 -6.39 -21.32 4.38
CA ALA A 67 -5.53 -21.92 5.40
C ALA A 67 -4.73 -20.83 6.15
N PRO A 68 -4.47 -20.97 7.45
CA PRO A 68 -3.62 -20.05 8.19
C PRO A 68 -2.26 -19.85 7.50
N GLY A 69 -1.84 -18.60 7.32
CA GLY A 69 -0.60 -18.24 6.62
C GLY A 69 -0.60 -18.43 5.10
N ALA A 70 -1.69 -18.94 4.49
CA ALA A 70 -1.81 -18.95 3.04
C ALA A 70 -2.01 -17.53 2.49
N PRO A 71 -1.43 -17.16 1.34
CA PRO A 71 -1.64 -15.86 0.75
C PRO A 71 -3.07 -15.72 0.21
N LEU A 72 -3.64 -14.52 0.33
CA LEU A 72 -4.97 -14.23 -0.21
C LEU A 72 -5.00 -14.31 -1.75
N GLY A 73 -3.89 -13.93 -2.40
CA GLY A 73 -3.75 -13.96 -3.86
C GLY A 73 -4.13 -12.66 -4.57
N LEU A 74 -4.20 -11.53 -3.87
CA LEU A 74 -4.34 -10.21 -4.49
C LEU A 74 -2.99 -9.53 -4.67
N GLU A 75 -2.80 -8.92 -5.84
CA GLU A 75 -1.73 -7.96 -6.10
C GLU A 75 -2.32 -6.55 -6.12
N LEU A 76 -1.75 -5.65 -5.32
CA LEU A 76 -2.18 -4.25 -5.22
C LEU A 76 -1.25 -3.34 -6.02
N ALA A 77 -1.81 -2.27 -6.59
CA ALA A 77 -1.09 -1.37 -7.51
C ALA A 77 0.13 -0.67 -6.91
N SER A 78 0.16 -0.48 -5.59
CA SER A 78 1.19 0.28 -4.89
C SER A 78 1.31 -0.20 -3.44
N ALA A 79 2.50 -0.04 -2.86
CA ALA A 79 2.74 -0.27 -1.43
C ALA A 79 2.04 0.77 -0.54
N VAL A 80 1.87 1.98 -1.07
CA VAL A 80 1.17 3.09 -0.42
C VAL A 80 -0.03 3.46 -1.27
N PHE A 81 -1.20 3.55 -0.66
CA PHE A 81 -2.45 3.80 -1.43
C PHE A 81 -2.75 5.28 -1.61
N ASP A 82 -2.08 6.12 -0.83
CA ASP A 82 -1.95 7.55 -1.02
C ASP A 82 -0.68 7.87 -1.83
N GLN A 83 -0.22 9.13 -1.76
CA GLN A 83 1.00 9.55 -2.43
C GLN A 83 2.21 9.20 -1.57
N VAL A 84 3.32 8.82 -2.23
CA VAL A 84 4.63 8.70 -1.58
C VAL A 84 4.97 10.04 -0.91
N ARG A 85 5.27 9.99 0.38
CA ARG A 85 5.75 11.17 1.09
C ARG A 85 7.14 11.51 0.58
N THR A 86 7.32 12.77 0.22
CA THR A 86 8.59 13.23 -0.33
C THR A 86 9.45 13.90 0.74
N CYS A 87 10.70 14.20 0.44
CA CYS A 87 11.56 15.08 1.23
C CYS A 87 11.18 16.56 0.97
N ASP A 88 11.24 17.41 1.99
CA ASP A 88 11.06 18.89 1.85
C ASP A 88 12.35 19.67 2.12
N ASN A 89 13.47 18.95 2.28
CA ASN A 89 14.74 19.59 2.54
C ASN A 89 15.32 20.22 1.27
N HIS A 90 15.71 21.48 1.39
CA HIS A 90 16.33 22.23 0.30
C HIS A 90 17.86 22.19 0.41
N CYS A 91 18.42 20.98 0.49
CA CYS A 91 19.84 20.78 0.72
C CYS A 91 20.69 21.28 -0.47
N PRO A 92 21.78 22.04 -0.24
CA PRO A 92 22.67 22.48 -1.32
C PRO A 92 23.38 21.32 -2.03
N PHE A 93 23.42 20.15 -1.38
CA PHE A 93 24.02 18.91 -1.90
C PHE A 93 22.97 17.90 -2.41
N CYS A 94 21.71 18.30 -2.63
CA CYS A 94 20.67 17.38 -3.09
C CYS A 94 20.97 16.85 -4.50
N PHE A 95 21.30 15.55 -4.62
CA PHE A 95 21.57 14.89 -5.90
C PHE A 95 20.37 14.95 -6.86
N ILE A 96 19.15 14.95 -6.32
CA ILE A 96 17.93 15.00 -7.13
C ILE A 96 17.79 16.35 -7.85
N PHE A 97 18.15 17.46 -7.19
CA PHE A 97 18.19 18.79 -7.84
C PHE A 97 19.33 18.92 -8.86
N GLN A 98 20.36 18.08 -8.76
CA GLN A 98 21.50 18.08 -9.68
C GLN A 98 21.29 17.15 -10.88
N LEU A 99 20.13 16.48 -11.00
CA LEU A 99 19.83 15.61 -12.13
C LEU A 99 19.79 16.39 -13.46
N PRO A 100 20.37 15.84 -14.55
CA PRO A 100 20.26 16.44 -15.87
C PRO A 100 18.81 16.55 -16.35
N LYS A 101 18.53 17.51 -17.24
CA LYS A 101 17.23 17.65 -17.89
C LYS A 101 16.93 16.46 -18.81
N GLY A 102 15.65 16.14 -18.99
CA GLY A 102 15.19 15.07 -19.87
C GLY A 102 15.29 13.66 -19.27
N MET A 103 15.65 13.54 -17.99
CA MET A 103 15.64 12.27 -17.26
C MET A 103 14.20 11.77 -17.03
N ARG A 104 14.06 10.46 -16.77
CA ARG A 104 12.78 9.85 -16.41
C ARG A 104 12.20 10.55 -15.17
N PRO A 105 10.91 10.96 -15.16
CA PRO A 105 10.32 11.69 -14.03
C PRO A 105 10.43 10.97 -12.68
N SER A 106 10.39 9.64 -12.68
CA SER A 106 10.53 8.83 -11.46
C SER A 106 11.89 9.00 -10.77
N LEU A 107 12.94 9.40 -11.50
CA LEU A 107 14.25 9.69 -10.90
C LEU A 107 14.26 11.00 -10.11
N SER A 108 13.31 11.89 -10.36
CA SER A 108 13.19 13.17 -9.66
C SER A 108 12.32 13.09 -8.41
N LEU A 109 11.79 11.90 -8.07
CA LEU A 109 11.02 11.69 -6.85
C LEU A 109 11.97 11.65 -5.65
N GLN A 110 11.86 12.64 -4.78
CA GLN A 110 12.60 12.69 -3.53
C GLN A 110 11.85 11.89 -2.47
N ASP A 111 11.88 10.55 -2.53
CA ASP A 111 11.25 9.70 -1.53
C ASP A 111 11.78 10.00 -0.12
N ASP A 112 10.88 10.09 0.85
CA ASP A 112 11.18 10.19 2.29
C ASP A 112 10.09 9.50 3.12
N ASP A 113 9.47 8.44 2.56
CA ASP A 113 8.36 7.73 3.17
C ASP A 113 8.85 6.58 4.06
N TYR A 114 8.63 6.70 5.38
CA TYR A 114 9.04 5.68 6.34
C TYR A 114 8.40 4.30 6.08
N ARG A 115 7.24 4.25 5.41
CA ARG A 115 6.59 2.98 5.04
C ARG A 115 7.42 2.23 3.99
N LEU A 116 7.97 2.97 3.02
CA LEU A 116 8.87 2.39 2.02
C LEU A 116 10.24 2.08 2.62
N SER A 117 10.67 2.84 3.63
CA SER A 117 11.84 2.48 4.43
C SER A 117 11.68 1.12 5.11
N PHE A 118 10.52 0.86 5.73
CA PHE A 118 10.21 -0.44 6.34
C PHE A 118 10.13 -1.57 5.30
N LEU A 119 9.42 -1.36 4.20
CA LEU A 119 9.14 -2.42 3.21
C LEU A 119 10.35 -2.75 2.31
N TYR A 120 11.13 -1.75 1.96
CA TYR A 120 12.16 -1.87 0.91
C TYR A 120 13.56 -1.43 1.34
N GLY A 121 13.71 -0.93 2.57
CA GLY A 121 15.01 -0.45 3.08
C GLY A 121 15.43 0.90 2.49
N ASN A 122 14.48 1.70 1.99
CA ASN A 122 14.77 3.06 1.54
C ASN A 122 15.27 3.92 2.71
N PHE A 123 16.16 4.87 2.43
CA PHE A 123 16.60 5.82 3.45
C PHE A 123 15.55 6.90 3.64
N THR A 124 15.26 7.22 4.91
CA THR A 124 14.44 8.37 5.29
C THR A 124 15.23 9.31 6.19
N THR A 125 15.01 10.61 6.02
CA THR A 125 15.56 11.67 6.84
C THR A 125 14.71 11.97 8.08
N LEU A 126 13.48 11.44 8.13
CA LEU A 126 12.48 11.69 9.17
C LEU A 126 12.12 13.18 9.35
N THR A 127 12.44 14.04 8.39
CA THR A 127 12.21 15.49 8.51
C THR A 127 10.74 15.88 8.43
N ARG A 128 9.90 15.05 7.78
CA ARG A 128 8.44 15.17 7.76
C ARG A 128 7.75 14.10 8.61
N PHE A 129 8.47 13.51 9.56
CA PHE A 129 7.93 12.48 10.46
C PHE A 129 7.15 13.15 11.60
N THR A 130 5.86 12.84 11.71
CA THR A 130 4.98 13.44 12.72
C THR A 130 4.86 12.56 13.97
N GLU A 131 4.36 13.12 15.07
CA GLU A 131 4.07 12.34 16.28
C GLU A 131 3.08 11.19 16.01
N ALA A 132 2.09 11.42 15.14
CA ALA A 132 1.15 10.39 14.74
C ALA A 132 1.83 9.26 13.95
N ASP A 133 2.87 9.57 13.16
CA ASP A 133 3.67 8.54 12.50
C ASP A 133 4.54 7.77 13.50
N LEU A 134 5.07 8.44 14.52
CA LEU A 134 5.83 7.81 15.60
C LEU A 134 4.96 6.84 16.39
N GLU A 135 3.80 7.30 16.85
CA GLU A 135 2.82 6.47 17.58
C GLU A 135 2.47 5.23 16.77
N ARG A 136 2.25 5.40 15.46
CA ARG A 136 1.99 4.30 14.54
C ARG A 136 3.12 3.27 14.52
N VAL A 137 4.36 3.71 14.34
CA VAL A 137 5.54 2.82 14.29
C VAL A 137 5.76 2.06 15.61
N VAL A 138 5.34 2.63 16.73
CA VAL A 138 5.49 1.99 18.06
C VAL A 138 4.36 1.03 18.39
N THR A 139 3.14 1.32 17.92
CA THR A 139 1.92 0.60 18.32
C THR A 139 1.45 -0.44 17.32
N GLU A 140 1.88 -0.36 16.06
CA GLU A 140 1.56 -1.29 14.97
C GLU A 140 2.76 -2.16 14.59
#